data_AF-A0A8J6XPK4-F1
#
_entry.id   AF-A0A8J6XPK4-F1
#
_cell.length_a   1.000
_cell.length_b   1.000
_cell.length_c   1.000
_cell.angle_alpha   90.00
_cell.angle_beta   90.00
_cell.angle_gamma   90.00
#
_symmetry.space_group_name_H-M   'P 1'
#
loop_
_entity.id
_entity.type
_entity.pdbx_description
1 polymer ?
#
loop_
_entity_poly.entity_id
_entity_poly.type
_entity_poly.pdbx_seq_one_letter_code
_entity_poly.pdbx_strand_id
1 'polypeptide(L)'
;MLDLVYGFLFQHWSSFAGDDQYEDTSFTDFQYIVRYMLPKAWSVGAGPSITYDHEAESGDRLTVPIGLGVTKTVRVGKLPVKLRAEAHYSVIRPDSYGEVWNFRLQFTPVIKSPFIK
;
A
#
# COMPACT_ATOMS: atom_id res chain seq x y z
N MET A 1 12.65 7.58 -22.73
CA MET A 1 12.55 6.64 -21.60
C MET A 1 11.32 7.06 -20.82
N LEU A 2 10.35 6.18 -20.55
CA LEU A 2 9.16 6.58 -19.79
C LEU A 2 9.54 6.67 -18.31
N ASP A 3 9.41 7.85 -17.72
CA ASP A 3 9.69 8.09 -16.29
C ASP A 3 8.50 7.73 -15.39
N LEU A 4 7.40 7.23 -15.97
CA LEU A 4 6.21 6.79 -15.24
C LEU A 4 6.21 5.27 -15.05
N VAL A 5 6.07 4.84 -13.80
CA VAL A 5 5.81 3.46 -13.40
C VAL A 5 4.38 3.36 -12.95
N TYR A 6 3.65 2.38 -13.47
CA TYR A 6 2.30 2.06 -13.02
C TYR A 6 2.11 0.55 -12.93
N GLY A 7 1.16 0.11 -12.11
CA GLY A 7 0.81 -1.29 -11.95
C GLY A 7 -0.36 -1.45 -11.00
N PHE A 8 -0.85 -2.68 -10.87
CA PHE A 8 -1.87 -3.03 -9.91
C PHE A 8 -1.67 -4.47 -9.43
N LEU A 9 -2.26 -4.77 -8.28
CA LEU A 9 -2.32 -6.09 -7.66
C LEU A 9 -3.76 -6.31 -7.20
N PHE A 10 -4.31 -7.46 -7.55
CA PHE A 10 -5.62 -7.89 -7.11
C PHE A 10 -5.48 -9.14 -6.25
N GLN A 11 -6.15 -9.16 -5.11
CA GLN A 11 -6.13 -10.28 -4.17
C GLN A 11 -7.55 -10.50 -3.64
N HIS A 12 -7.92 -11.77 -3.42
CA HIS A 12 -9.16 -12.14 -2.78
C HIS A 12 -8.87 -13.23 -1.77
N TRP A 13 -9.42 -13.08 -0.56
CA TRP A 13 -9.25 -13.97 0.57
C TRP A 13 -10.62 -14.49 0.98
N SER A 14 -10.73 -15.79 1.21
CA SER A 14 -11.98 -16.42 1.64
C SER A 14 -11.67 -17.56 2.62
N SER A 15 -12.45 -17.67 3.68
CA SER A 15 -12.54 -18.87 4.51
C SER A 15 -13.23 -19.99 3.72
N PHE A 16 -12.65 -21.19 3.70
CA PHE A 16 -13.19 -22.34 2.97
C PHE A 16 -13.52 -23.55 3.88
N ALA A 17 -13.10 -23.52 5.15
CA ALA A 17 -13.24 -24.65 6.08
C ALA A 17 -13.50 -24.19 7.53
N GLY A 18 -14.42 -23.25 7.72
CA GLY A 18 -14.85 -22.78 9.04
C GLY A 18 -15.78 -23.77 9.74
N ASP A 19 -15.67 -23.86 11.07
CA ASP A 19 -16.70 -24.43 11.95
C ASP A 19 -17.81 -23.39 12.13
N ASP A 20 -19.09 -23.79 12.28
CA ASP A 20 -20.26 -22.89 12.36
C ASP A 20 -20.18 -21.89 13.55
N GLN A 21 -19.16 -22.03 14.40
CA GLN A 21 -18.87 -21.18 15.55
C GLN A 21 -18.00 -19.95 15.24
N TYR A 22 -17.41 -19.85 14.04
CA TYR A 22 -16.59 -18.69 13.63
C TYR A 22 -17.24 -17.93 12.47
N GLU A 23 -17.19 -16.61 12.53
CA GLU A 23 -17.63 -15.76 11.42
C GLU A 23 -16.80 -16.06 10.17
N ASP A 24 -17.49 -16.15 9.03
CA ASP A 24 -16.82 -16.24 7.73
C ASP A 24 -15.94 -15.00 7.51
N THR A 25 -14.89 -15.14 6.72
CA THR A 25 -14.04 -14.02 6.31
C THR A 25 -13.92 -14.04 4.81
N SER A 26 -14.47 -13.01 4.16
CA SER A 26 -14.37 -12.80 2.72
C SER A 26 -13.95 -11.37 2.44
N PHE A 27 -12.81 -11.20 1.78
CA PHE A 27 -12.16 -9.89 1.62
C PHE A 27 -11.50 -9.75 0.25
N THR A 28 -11.76 -8.64 -0.43
CA THR A 28 -11.12 -8.28 -1.69
C THR A 28 -10.20 -7.09 -1.50
N ASP A 29 -9.00 -7.16 -2.08
CA ASP A 29 -7.99 -6.10 -2.07
C ASP A 29 -7.58 -5.78 -3.51
N PHE A 30 -7.59 -4.49 -3.85
CA PHE A 30 -7.08 -3.97 -5.11
C PHE A 30 -6.11 -2.84 -4.84
N GLN A 31 -4.82 -3.14 -4.95
CA GLN A 31 -3.76 -2.16 -4.84
C GLN A 31 -3.40 -1.63 -6.22
N TYR A 32 -3.42 -0.32 -6.40
CA TYR A 32 -2.79 0.32 -7.55
C TYR A 32 -1.48 0.96 -7.15
N ILE A 33 -0.56 1.11 -8.10
CA ILE A 33 0.72 1.79 -7.92
C ILE A 33 0.89 2.74 -9.08
N VAL A 34 1.12 4.02 -8.79
CA VAL A 34 1.47 5.02 -9.80
C VAL A 34 2.63 5.85 -9.25
N ARG A 35 3.72 5.97 -10.01
CA ARG A 35 4.92 6.65 -9.57
C ARG A 35 5.67 7.29 -10.73
N TYR A 36 5.91 8.59 -10.63
CA TYR A 36 6.72 9.34 -11.57
C TYR A 36 8.13 9.53 -11.01
N MET A 37 9.13 9.14 -11.79
CA MET A 37 10.55 9.23 -11.45
C MET A 37 11.07 10.63 -11.76
N LEU A 38 11.82 11.17 -10.81
CA LEU A 38 12.41 12.49 -10.89
C LEU A 38 13.95 12.36 -10.87
N PRO A 39 14.68 13.35 -11.41
CA PRO A 39 16.13 13.38 -11.31
C PRO A 39 16.63 13.28 -9.85
N LYS A 40 17.89 12.89 -9.68
CA LYS A 40 18.55 12.78 -8.37
C LYS A 40 17.87 11.78 -7.42
N ALA A 41 17.38 10.67 -7.98
CA ALA A 41 16.80 9.53 -7.25
C ALA A 41 15.57 9.89 -6.39
N TRP A 42 14.80 10.86 -6.86
CA TRP A 42 13.49 11.20 -6.31
C TRP A 42 12.39 10.52 -7.10
N SER A 43 11.23 10.34 -6.48
CA SER A 43 9.99 10.05 -7.19
C SER A 43 8.80 10.56 -6.39
N VAL A 44 7.72 10.86 -7.11
CA VAL A 44 6.42 11.22 -6.55
C VAL A 44 5.40 10.18 -6.98
N GLY A 45 4.45 9.86 -6.11
CA GLY A 45 3.42 8.88 -6.43
C GLY A 45 2.86 8.20 -5.19
N ALA A 46 2.02 7.21 -5.39
CA ALA A 46 1.36 6.49 -4.30
C ALA A 46 1.05 5.05 -4.71
N GLY A 47 0.72 4.26 -3.70
CA GLY A 47 0.08 2.97 -3.93
C GLY A 47 -0.82 2.59 -2.75
N PRO A 48 -1.99 3.23 -2.60
CA PRO A 48 -3.01 2.79 -1.65
C PRO A 48 -3.66 1.50 -2.13
N SER A 49 -4.36 0.83 -1.22
CA SER A 49 -5.19 -0.31 -1.55
C SER A 49 -6.67 -0.01 -1.35
N ILE A 50 -7.48 -0.32 -2.34
CA ILE A 50 -8.93 -0.30 -2.25
C ILE A 50 -9.36 -1.65 -1.71
N THR A 51 -10.16 -1.65 -0.65
CA THR A 51 -10.56 -2.88 0.04
C THR A 51 -12.07 -3.01 0.09
N TYR A 52 -12.54 -4.25 -0.02
CA TYR A 52 -13.95 -4.59 0.12
C TYR A 52 -14.09 -5.78 1.07
N ASP A 53 -14.68 -5.53 2.24
CA ASP A 53 -15.07 -6.54 3.22
C ASP A 53 -16.49 -7.01 2.90
N HIS A 54 -16.64 -8.29 2.52
CA HIS A 54 -17.94 -8.83 2.13
C HIS A 54 -18.86 -9.10 3.33
N GLU A 55 -18.28 -9.21 4.52
CA GLU A 55 -18.98 -9.56 5.76
C GLU A 55 -19.41 -8.33 6.57
N ALA A 56 -18.81 -7.17 6.29
CA ALA A 56 -19.22 -5.91 6.90
C ALA A 56 -20.66 -5.48 6.54
N GLU A 57 -21.25 -4.60 7.35
CA GLU A 57 -22.55 -3.99 7.07
C GLU A 57 -22.52 -3.22 5.74
N SER A 58 -23.64 -3.15 5.02
CA SER A 58 -23.67 -2.69 3.61
C SER A 58 -22.99 -1.33 3.35
N GLY A 59 -23.03 -0.39 4.30
CA GLY A 59 -22.38 0.93 4.20
C GLY A 59 -20.88 0.93 4.51
N ASP A 60 -20.40 -0.11 5.20
CA ASP A 60 -19.05 -0.21 5.76
C ASP A 60 -18.16 -1.20 4.98
N ARG A 61 -18.67 -1.78 3.89
CA ARG A 61 -17.91 -2.77 3.09
C ARG A 61 -16.71 -2.20 2.37
N LEU A 62 -16.82 -0.98 1.85
CA LEU A 62 -15.86 -0.42 0.90
C LEU A 62 -14.96 0.62 1.57
N THR A 63 -13.65 0.50 1.36
CA THR A 63 -12.68 1.57 1.66
C THR A 63 -11.92 1.95 0.41
N VAL A 64 -11.92 3.25 0.07
CA VAL A 64 -11.22 3.80 -1.10
C VAL A 64 -10.28 4.91 -0.62
N PRO A 65 -8.97 4.63 -0.53
CA PRO A 65 -7.99 5.65 -0.28
C PRO A 65 -7.43 6.24 -1.57
N ILE A 66 -7.23 7.55 -1.54
CA ILE A 66 -6.35 8.25 -2.49
C ILE A 66 -5.10 8.67 -1.75
N GLY A 67 -3.95 8.63 -2.42
CA GLY A 67 -2.70 8.91 -1.76
C GLY A 67 -1.73 9.69 -2.62
N LEU A 68 -0.79 10.34 -1.95
CA LEU A 68 0.39 10.91 -2.56
C LEU A 68 1.57 10.80 -1.60
N GLY A 69 2.75 10.66 -2.16
CA GLY A 69 3.95 10.89 -1.41
C GLY A 69 5.20 10.92 -2.25
N VAL A 70 6.30 10.99 -1.52
CA VAL A 70 7.64 11.15 -2.06
C VAL A 70 8.49 9.95 -1.66
N THR A 71 9.41 9.60 -2.53
CA THR A 71 10.45 8.63 -2.21
C THR A 71 11.78 9.20 -2.67
N LYS A 72 12.80 9.06 -1.82
CA LYS A 72 14.18 9.44 -2.12
C LYS A 72 15.11 8.31 -1.74
N THR A 73 16.05 7.98 -2.62
CA THR A 73 17.17 7.12 -2.26
C THR A 73 18.39 8.00 -1.96
N VAL A 74 18.94 7.87 -0.75
CA VAL A 74 20.16 8.54 -0.30
C VAL A 74 21.26 7.52 -0.04
N ARG A 75 22.51 7.97 0.02
CA ARG A 75 23.63 7.13 0.47
C ARG A 75 24.10 7.62 1.84
N VAL A 76 24.12 6.72 2.81
CA VAL A 76 24.75 6.93 4.12
C VAL A 76 26.08 6.18 4.09
N GLY A 77 27.18 6.90 3.82
CA GLY A 77 28.46 6.29 3.46
C GLY A 77 28.32 5.41 2.19
N LYS A 78 28.59 4.11 2.32
CA LYS A 78 28.45 3.13 1.22
C LYS A 78 27.07 2.48 1.15
N LEU A 79 26.18 2.72 2.12
CA LEU A 79 24.88 2.07 2.22
C LEU A 79 23.80 2.91 1.50
N PRO A 80 23.18 2.41 0.41
CA PRO A 80 21.99 3.02 -0.15
C PRO A 80 20.80 2.81 0.80
N VAL A 81 20.06 3.88 1.07
CA VAL A 81 18.86 3.88 1.92
C VAL A 81 17.73 4.52 1.14
N LYS A 82 16.64 3.77 0.95
CA LYS A 82 15.40 4.29 0.38
C LYS A 82 14.50 4.79 1.50
N LEU A 83 14.16 6.07 1.43
CA LEU A 83 13.24 6.76 2.32
C LEU A 83 11.96 7.04 1.57
N ARG A 84 10.82 6.76 2.17
CA ARG A 84 9.51 7.06 1.60
C ARG A 84 8.60 7.63 2.68
N ALA A 85 7.85 8.65 2.30
CA ALA A 85 6.78 9.24 3.10
C ALA A 85 5.56 9.39 2.19
N GLU A 86 4.44 8.78 2.57
CA GLU A 86 3.17 8.87 1.86
C GLU A 86 2.05 9.22 2.85
N ALA A 87 1.09 10.02 2.39
CA ALA A 87 -0.14 10.31 3.10
C ALA A 87 -1.32 9.88 2.23
N HIS A 88 -2.19 9.05 2.77
CA HIS A 88 -3.40 8.59 2.09
C HIS A 88 -4.62 9.09 2.85
N TYR A 89 -5.65 9.50 2.11
CA TYR A 89 -6.93 9.92 2.63
C TYR A 89 -8.02 9.01 2.09
N SER A 90 -8.84 8.47 2.97
CA SER A 90 -9.95 7.59 2.60
C SER A 90 -11.18 8.42 2.22
N VAL A 91 -11.51 8.45 0.93
CA VAL A 91 -12.68 9.17 0.40
C VAL A 91 -13.98 8.39 0.62
N ILE A 92 -13.89 7.07 0.68
CA ILE A 92 -14.96 6.16 1.10
C ILE A 92 -14.35 5.29 2.18
N ARG A 93 -15.08 5.08 3.28
CA ARG A 93 -14.65 4.30 4.44
C ARG A 93 -15.86 4.00 5.33
N PRO A 94 -15.76 3.00 6.21
CA PRO A 94 -16.73 2.77 7.27
C PRO A 94 -16.94 4.00 8.16
N ASP A 95 -18.19 4.25 8.58
CA ASP A 95 -18.52 5.45 9.35
C ASP A 95 -17.95 5.38 10.78
N SER A 96 -18.04 4.20 11.41
CA SER A 96 -17.74 4.03 12.84
C SER A 96 -16.26 3.75 13.14
N TYR A 97 -15.53 3.15 12.19
CA TYR A 97 -14.15 2.68 12.41
C TYR A 97 -13.21 2.90 11.22
N GLY A 98 -13.69 3.49 10.13
CA GLY A 98 -12.88 3.69 8.92
C GLY A 98 -11.74 4.69 9.14
N GLU A 99 -10.52 4.29 8.76
CA GLU A 99 -9.34 5.16 8.82
C GLU A 99 -9.51 6.38 7.91
N VAL A 100 -9.40 7.58 8.46
CA VAL A 100 -9.50 8.83 7.68
C VAL A 100 -8.19 9.15 6.95
N TRP A 101 -7.09 9.08 7.69
CA TRP A 101 -5.74 9.40 7.20
C TRP A 101 -4.77 8.28 7.56
N ASN A 102 -4.06 7.78 6.55
CA ASN A 102 -2.97 6.82 6.71
C ASN A 102 -1.64 7.49 6.36
N PHE A 103 -0.69 7.51 7.30
CA PHE A 103 0.66 8.04 7.06
C PHE A 103 1.67 6.89 7.03
N ARG A 104 2.36 6.72 5.90
CA ARG A 104 3.35 5.67 5.72
C ARG A 104 4.75 6.25 5.65
N LEU A 105 5.56 5.91 6.65
CA LEU A 105 6.99 6.17 6.66
C LEU A 105 7.71 4.85 6.46
N GLN A 106 8.60 4.80 5.47
CA GLN A 106 9.37 3.60 5.17
C GLN A 106 10.85 3.96 5.08
N PHE A 107 11.65 3.20 5.83
CA PHE A 107 13.10 3.20 5.81
C PHE A 107 13.56 1.83 5.32
N THR A 108 14.26 1.79 4.19
CA THR A 108 14.71 0.53 3.59
C THR A 108 16.20 0.61 3.25
N PRO A 109 17.08 0.09 4.11
CA PRO A 109 18.51 -0.04 3.81
C PRO A 109 18.72 -1.18 2.80
N VAL A 110 19.51 -0.93 1.77
CA VAL A 110 19.86 -1.95 0.77
C VAL A 110 21.20 -2.55 1.16
N ILE A 111 21.15 -3.66 1.90
CA ILE A 111 22.33 -4.43 2.29
C ILE A 111 22.73 -5.39 1.16
N LYS A 112 24.04 -5.58 1.00
CA LYS A 112 24.55 -6.61 0.07
C LYS A 112 24.10 -7.99 0.57
N SER A 113 23.74 -8.86 -0.37
CA SER A 113 23.42 -10.25 -0.04
C SER A 113 24.60 -10.89 0.71
N PRO A 114 24.38 -11.46 1.91
CA PRO A 114 25.42 -12.22 2.59
C PRO A 114 25.64 -13.60 1.97
N PHE A 115 24.77 -14.03 1.05
CA PHE A 115 24.75 -15.38 0.47
C PHE A 115 25.34 -15.46 -0.94
N ILE A 116 25.56 -14.32 -1.59
CA ILE A 116 26.20 -14.24 -2.91
C ILE A 116 27.57 -13.62 -2.70
N LYS A 117 28.62 -14.44 -2.82
CA LYS A 117 30.02 -14.00 -2.77
C LYS A 117 30.37 -13.13 -3.96
#